data_AF-C0CS70-F1
#
_entry.id   AF-C0CS70-F1
#
_cell.length_a   1.000
_cell.length_b   1.000
_cell.length_c   1.000
_cell.angle_alpha   90.00
_cell.angle_beta   90.00
_cell.angle_gamma   90.00
#
_symmetry.space_group_name_H-M   'P 1'
#
loop_
_entity.id
_entity.type
_entity.pdbx_description
1 polymer ?
#
loop_
_entity_poly.entity_id
_entity_poly.type
_entity_poly.pdbx_seq_one_letter_code
_entity_poly.pdbx_strand_id
1 'polypeptide(L)'
;GIQDLVEKIKEMFFDGNITFNDEVYITNVRQKEALEEAYHSLELVEQSISMGMPEDFFSIDLMNAYEALGRILGESVGEDLVNEIFSKFCTGK
;
A
#
# COMPACT_ATOMS: atom_id res chain seq x y z
N GLY A 1 -23.40 -9.74 35.13
CA GLY A 1 -21.96 -9.85 35.47
C GLY A 1 -21.13 -10.02 34.22
N ILE A 2 -20.65 -11.24 33.94
CA ILE A 2 -19.93 -11.55 32.68
C ILE A 2 -20.86 -11.44 31.47
N GLN A 3 -22.13 -11.80 31.62
CA GLN A 3 -23.12 -11.74 30.54
C GLN A 3 -23.32 -10.31 30.02
N ASP A 4 -23.50 -9.36 30.94
CA ASP A 4 -23.65 -7.93 30.63
C ASP A 4 -22.39 -7.36 29.96
N LEU A 5 -21.20 -7.85 30.32
CA LEU A 5 -19.94 -7.48 29.65
C LEU A 5 -19.90 -7.99 28.21
N VAL A 6 -20.35 -9.22 27.96
CA VAL A 6 -20.44 -9.81 26.62
C VAL A 6 -21.44 -9.05 25.76
N GLU A 7 -22.59 -8.66 26.32
CA GLU A 7 -23.59 -7.84 25.62
C GLU A 7 -23.05 -6.45 25.29
N LYS A 8 -22.33 -5.81 26.21
CA LYS A 8 -21.74 -4.49 25.96
C LYS A 8 -20.65 -4.52 24.88
N ILE A 9 -19.82 -5.55 24.87
CA ILE A 9 -18.79 -5.74 23.83
C ILE A 9 -19.45 -5.97 22.46
N LYS A 10 -20.54 -6.75 22.41
CA LYS A 10 -21.30 -6.94 21.18
C LYS A 10 -21.91 -5.63 20.71
N GLU A 11 -22.60 -4.89 21.58
CA GLU A 11 -23.16 -3.58 21.24
C GLU A 11 -22.08 -2.66 20.64
N MET A 12 -20.92 -2.54 21.28
CA MET A 12 -19.82 -1.70 20.79
C MET A 12 -19.23 -2.16 19.46
N PHE A 13 -19.26 -3.46 19.16
CA PHE A 13 -18.74 -4.02 17.91
C PHE A 13 -19.77 -3.99 16.76
N PHE A 14 -21.07 -3.95 17.09
CA PHE A 14 -22.17 -4.01 16.12
C PHE A 14 -22.87 -2.66 15.86
N ASP A 15 -22.56 -1.58 16.61
CA ASP A 15 -23.19 -0.25 16.46
C ASP A 15 -22.76 0.53 15.19
N GLY A 16 -21.84 -0.01 14.40
CA GLY A 16 -21.48 0.51 13.09
C GLY A 16 -21.83 -0.51 12.01
N ASN A 17 -23.07 -0.44 11.50
CA ASN A 17 -23.60 -1.16 10.34
C ASN A 17 -22.58 -2.09 9.65
N ILE A 18 -22.59 -3.37 10.02
CA ILE A 18 -21.90 -4.38 9.20
C ILE A 18 -22.76 -4.57 7.94
N THR A 19 -22.61 -3.65 7.00
CA THR A 19 -22.78 -4.00 5.59
C THR A 19 -21.80 -5.13 5.36
N PHE A 20 -22.30 -6.32 5.01
CA PHE A 20 -21.51 -7.30 4.27
C PHE A 20 -21.16 -6.64 2.93
N ASN A 21 -20.23 -5.70 2.96
CA ASN A 21 -19.61 -5.16 1.77
C ASN A 21 -18.58 -6.20 1.35
N ASP A 22 -18.52 -6.46 0.05
CA ASP A 22 -17.39 -7.11 -0.61
C ASP A 22 -16.11 -6.24 -0.51
N GLU A 23 -15.90 -5.59 0.64
CA GLU A 23 -14.74 -4.78 0.95
C GLU A 23 -13.55 -5.71 1.21
N VAL A 24 -12.47 -5.49 0.47
CA VAL A 24 -11.20 -6.16 0.73
C VAL A 24 -10.69 -5.65 2.09
N TYR A 25 -10.95 -6.43 3.14
CA TYR A 25 -10.49 -6.11 4.48
C TYR A 25 -8.99 -6.37 4.62
N ILE A 26 -8.22 -5.29 4.83
CA ILE A 26 -6.81 -5.38 5.23
C ILE A 26 -6.76 -5.72 6.71
N THR A 27 -6.74 -7.00 7.04
CA THR A 27 -6.76 -7.50 8.43
C THR A 27 -5.37 -7.73 9.01
N ASN A 28 -4.36 -7.83 8.15
CA ASN A 28 -2.99 -8.10 8.55
C ASN A 28 -2.21 -6.79 8.68
N VAL A 29 -1.65 -6.54 9.87
CA VAL A 29 -0.78 -5.38 10.15
C VAL A 29 0.34 -5.24 9.13
N ARG A 30 0.94 -6.35 8.68
CA ARG A 30 2.00 -6.35 7.65
C ARG A 30 1.50 -5.79 6.31
N GLN A 31 0.27 -6.14 5.91
CA GLN A 31 -0.31 -5.64 4.66
C GLN A 31 -0.68 -4.16 4.78
N LYS A 32 -1.15 -3.75 5.96
CA LYS A 32 -1.42 -2.34 6.25
C LYS A 32 -0.15 -1.51 6.15
N GLU A 33 0.92 -1.92 6.83
CA GLU A 33 2.22 -1.22 6.78
C GLU A 33 2.76 -1.13 5.34
N ALA A 34 2.67 -2.22 4.59
CA ALA A 34 3.07 -2.25 3.19
C ALA A 34 2.27 -1.28 2.31
N LEU A 35 0.97 -1.13 2.55
CA LEU A 35 0.13 -0.16 1.82
C LEU A 35 0.40 1.28 2.24
N GLU A 36 0.62 1.54 3.53
CA GLU A 36 1.00 2.87 4.03
C GLU A 36 2.34 3.32 3.44
N GLU A 37 3.32 2.42 3.37
CA GLU A 37 4.62 2.69 2.75
C GLU A 37 4.47 2.94 1.25
N ALA A 38 3.71 2.11 0.53
CA ALA A 38 3.46 2.30 -0.89
C ALA A 38 2.78 3.65 -1.19
N TYR A 39 1.78 4.01 -0.39
CA TYR A 39 1.07 5.29 -0.50
C TYR A 39 2.02 6.46 -0.30
N HIS A 40 2.84 6.44 0.75
CA HIS A 40 3.79 7.52 1.02
C HIS A 40 4.83 7.68 -0.10
N SER A 41 5.36 6.59 -0.63
CA SER A 41 6.26 6.63 -1.77
C SER A 41 5.59 7.23 -3.02
N LEU A 42 4.32 6.94 -3.28
CA LEU A 42 3.58 7.57 -4.38
C LEU A 42 3.37 9.08 -4.17
N GLU A 43 3.16 9.54 -2.92
CA GLU A 43 3.12 10.98 -2.63
C GLU A 43 4.45 11.66 -2.98
N LEU A 44 5.59 11.01 -2.73
CA LEU A 44 6.91 11.52 -3.10
C LEU A 44 7.10 11.58 -4.61
N VAL A 45 6.58 10.59 -5.35
CA VAL A 45 6.53 10.61 -6.82
C VAL A 45 5.74 11.81 -7.31
N GLU A 46 4.52 12.01 -6.81
CA GLU A 46 3.66 13.14 -7.20
C GLU A 46 4.34 14.48 -6.90
N GLN A 47 4.96 14.61 -5.72
CA GLN A 47 5.71 15.82 -5.34
C GLN A 47 6.87 16.07 -6.30
N SER A 48 7.68 15.06 -6.60
CA SER A 48 8.82 15.16 -7.51
C SER A 48 8.40 15.57 -8.92
N ILE A 49 7.31 14.99 -9.43
CA ILE A 49 6.71 15.38 -10.72
C ILE A 49 6.24 16.84 -10.67
N SER A 50 5.55 17.24 -9.60
CA SER A 50 5.06 18.62 -9.44
C SER A 50 6.18 19.66 -9.39
N MET A 51 7.35 19.27 -8.88
CA MET A 51 8.57 20.08 -8.84
C MET A 51 9.32 20.10 -10.19
N GLY A 52 8.86 19.37 -11.20
CA GLY A 52 9.52 19.29 -12.50
C GLY A 52 10.85 18.55 -12.46
N MET A 53 11.02 17.64 -11.50
CA MET A 53 12.23 16.85 -11.37
C MET A 53 12.36 15.86 -12.55
N PRO A 54 13.58 15.55 -13.00
CA PRO A 54 13.80 14.50 -13.99
C PRO A 54 13.27 13.13 -13.54
N GLU A 55 12.94 12.27 -14.50
CA GLU A 55 12.43 10.91 -14.26
C GLU A 55 13.30 10.09 -13.31
N ASP A 56 14.61 10.23 -13.38
CA ASP A 56 15.56 9.52 -12.53
C ASP A 56 15.31 9.76 -11.02
N PHE A 57 14.73 10.91 -10.66
CA PHE A 57 14.48 11.27 -9.27
C PHE A 57 13.26 10.58 -8.69
N PHE A 58 12.15 10.50 -9.45
CA PHE A 58 10.93 9.86 -8.95
C PHE A 58 10.86 8.36 -9.28
N SER A 59 11.74 7.85 -10.14
CA SER A 59 11.85 6.41 -10.42
C SER A 59 12.23 5.59 -9.18
N ILE A 60 13.02 6.19 -8.27
CA ILE A 60 13.40 5.54 -7.00
C ILE A 60 12.17 5.38 -6.10
N ASP A 61 11.37 6.43 -5.94
CA ASP A 61 10.16 6.39 -5.12
C ASP A 61 9.11 5.45 -5.73
N LEU A 62 9.01 5.41 -7.07
CA LEU A 62 8.14 4.47 -7.76
C LEU A 62 8.55 3.01 -7.52
N MET A 63 9.85 2.72 -7.50
CA MET A 63 10.39 1.41 -7.16
C MET A 63 10.02 1.02 -5.72
N ASN A 64 10.23 1.92 -4.77
CA ASN A 64 9.88 1.70 -3.36
C ASN A 64 8.38 1.39 -3.19
N ALA A 65 7.52 2.13 -3.87
CA ALA A 65 6.07 1.88 -3.84
C ALA A 65 5.73 0.47 -4.33
N TYR A 66 6.35 0.05 -5.44
CA TYR A 66 6.11 -1.26 -6.01
C TYR A 66 6.65 -2.38 -5.10
N GLU A 67 7.86 -2.27 -4.56
CA GLU A 67 8.42 -3.26 -3.62
C GLU A 67 7.52 -3.42 -2.40
N ALA A 68 7.00 -2.30 -1.88
CA ALA A 68 6.06 -2.32 -0.77
C ALA A 68 4.79 -3.11 -1.12
N LEU A 69 4.22 -2.92 -2.31
CA LEU A 69 3.09 -3.71 -2.81
C LEU A 69 3.46 -5.20 -3.01
N GLY A 70 4.66 -5.52 -3.48
CA GLY A 70 5.14 -6.90 -3.62
C GLY A 70 5.17 -7.68 -2.30
N ARG A 71 5.51 -7.00 -1.18
CA ARG A 71 5.45 -7.60 0.17
C ARG A 71 4.04 -8.01 0.59
N ILE A 72 2.99 -7.40 0.02
CA ILE A 72 1.59 -7.79 0.24
C ILE A 72 1.34 -9.17 -0.37
N LEU A 73 1.84 -9.39 -1.58
CA LEU A 73 1.73 -10.65 -2.34
C LEU A 73 2.68 -11.75 -1.81
N GLY A 74 3.68 -11.37 -1.01
CA GLY A 74 4.71 -12.29 -0.50
C GLY A 74 5.84 -12.55 -1.50
N GLU A 75 5.96 -11.69 -2.51
CA GLU A 75 6.99 -11.77 -3.54
C GLU A 75 8.19 -10.88 -3.16
N SER A 76 9.42 -11.37 -3.32
CA SER A 76 10.60 -10.52 -3.28
C SER A 76 10.85 -9.99 -4.69
N VAL A 77 10.37 -8.79 -4.98
CA VAL A 77 10.35 -8.28 -6.36
C VAL A 77 11.69 -7.67 -6.81
N GLY A 78 12.75 -7.78 -5.99
CA GLY A 78 13.94 -6.92 -6.07
C GLY A 78 14.65 -6.82 -7.43
N GLU A 79 15.02 -7.93 -8.08
CA GLU A 79 15.86 -7.84 -9.31
C GLU A 79 15.07 -7.73 -10.61
N ASP A 80 13.99 -8.50 -10.76
CA ASP A 80 13.20 -8.50 -12.01
C ASP A 80 12.44 -7.18 -12.21
N LEU A 81 12.07 -6.52 -11.11
CA LEU A 81 11.31 -5.27 -11.14
C LEU A 81 12.13 -4.06 -11.56
N VAL A 82 13.36 -3.94 -11.06
CA VAL A 82 14.30 -2.91 -11.50
C VAL A 82 14.41 -2.98 -13.01
N ASN A 83 14.59 -4.17 -13.56
CA ASN A 83 14.69 -4.38 -15.00
C ASN A 83 13.39 -3.99 -15.75
N GLU A 84 12.22 -4.38 -15.25
CA GLU A 84 10.92 -4.02 -15.85
C GLU A 84 10.69 -2.50 -15.89
N ILE A 85 10.92 -1.80 -14.77
CA ILE A 85 10.78 -0.34 -14.66
C ILE A 85 11.76 0.35 -15.60
N PHE A 86 13.07 0.10 -15.47
CA PHE A 86 14.08 0.73 -16.32
C PHE A 86 13.89 0.38 -17.81
N SER A 87 13.38 -0.81 -18.15
CA SER A 87 13.07 -1.14 -19.55
C SER A 87 11.97 -0.26 -20.16
N LYS A 88 11.00 0.19 -19.36
CA LYS A 88 9.87 1.02 -19.82
C LYS A 88 10.17 2.51 -19.76
N PHE A 89 11.06 2.95 -18.87
CA PHE A 89 11.48 4.36 -18.77
C PHE A 89 12.68 4.70 -19.69
N CYS A 90 13.61 3.77 -19.92
CA CYS A 90 14.76 4.02 -20.81
C CYS A 90 14.45 3.82 -22.31
N THR A 91 13.25 3.41 -22.71
CA THR A 91 12.83 3.29 -24.13
C THR A 91 12.38 4.63 -24.73
N GLY A 92 13.00 5.72 -24.27
CA GLY A 92 12.73 7.10 -24.66
C GLY A 92 13.97 7.91 -25.03
N LYS A 93 15.06 7.27 -25.47
CA LYS A 93 16.11 7.89 -26.30
C LYS A 93 17.08 6.85 -26.87
#